data_AF-A0A7C5ILY0-F1
#
_entry.id   AF-A0A7C5ILY0-F1
#
_cell.length_a   1.000
_cell.length_b   1.000
_cell.length_c   1.000
_cell.angle_alpha   90.00
_cell.angle_beta   90.00
_cell.angle_gamma   90.00
#
_symmetry.space_group_name_H-M   'P 1'
#
loop_
_entity.id
_entity.type
_entity.pdbx_description
1 polymer ?
#
loop_
_entity_poly.entity_id
_entity_poly.type
_entity_poly.pdbx_seq_one_letter_code
_entity_poly.pdbx_strand_id
1 'polypeptide(L)' 'MAKTQAEREQLKKKIVMLSTQQKFLTIQKVSDLLEISYSMATGLLYELVNEGLLHFEWYGCARVFTPVPIKNEQIEVRKQ' A
#
# COMPACT_ATOMS: atom_id res chain seq x y z
N MET A 1 9.18 16.57 12.60
CA MET A 1 9.72 16.81 11.24
C MET A 1 8.79 16.11 10.26
N ALA A 2 8.13 16.84 9.36
CA ALA A 2 7.29 16.23 8.32
C ALA A 2 8.18 15.74 7.17
N LYS A 3 8.03 14.48 6.76
CA LYS A 3 8.70 13.93 5.57
C LYS A 3 8.28 14.73 4.33
N THR A 4 9.19 14.93 3.39
CA THR A 4 8.87 15.65 2.14
C THR A 4 7.90 14.82 1.29
N GLN A 5 7.11 15.48 0.44
CA GLN A 5 6.16 14.80 -0.46
C GLN A 5 6.85 13.73 -1.33
N ALA A 6 8.08 14.01 -1.78
CA ALA A 6 8.88 13.07 -2.56
C ALA A 6 9.25 11.80 -1.78
N GLU A 7 9.63 11.93 -0.50
CA GLU A 7 9.94 10.79 0.36
C GLU A 7 8.69 9.95 0.62
N ARG A 8 7.53 10.60 0.78
CA ARG A 8 6.24 9.92 0.96
C ARG A 8 5.86 9.07 -0.24
N GLU A 9 6.00 9.62 -1.45
CA GLU A 9 5.76 8.89 -2.70
C GLU A 9 6.70 7.69 -2.88
N GLN A 10 7.98 7.84 -2.50
CA GLN A 10 8.92 6.72 -2.53
C GLN A 10 8.54 5.60 -1.56
N LEU A 11 8.07 5.95 -0.35
CA LEU A 11 7.60 4.96 0.63
C LEU A 11 6.37 4.20 0.11
N LYS A 12 5.39 4.90 -0.49
CA LYS A 12 4.22 4.27 -1.11
C LYS A 12 4.63 3.25 -2.19
N LYS A 13 5.55 3.60 -3.08
CA LYS A 13 6.07 2.68 -4.11
C LYS A 13 6.72 1.43 -3.48
N LYS A 14 7.49 1.59 -2.42
CA LYS A 14 8.09 0.45 -1.68
C LYS A 14 7.01 -0.45 -1.08
N ILE A 15 5.95 0.12 -0.49
CA ILE A 15 4.83 -0.67 0.08
C ILE A 15 4.13 -1.50 -1.01
N VAL A 16 3.85 -0.92 -2.18
CA VAL A 16 3.24 -1.65 -3.30
C VAL A 16 4.16 -2.76 -3.80
N MET A 17 5.48 -2.52 -3.89
CA MET A 17 6.42 -3.60 -4.23
C MET A 17 6.44 -4.70 -3.17
N LEU A 18 6.39 -4.35 -1.89
CA LEU A 18 6.33 -5.34 -0.81
C LEU A 18 5.03 -6.16 -0.86
N SER A 19 3.91 -5.54 -1.26
CA SER A 19 2.62 -6.23 -1.35
C SER A 19 2.54 -7.22 -2.50
N THR A 20 3.33 -7.04 -3.57
CA THR A 20 3.41 -8.02 -4.67
C THR A 20 4.33 -9.19 -4.36
N GLN A 21 5.36 -8.99 -3.52
CA GLN A 21 6.30 -10.03 -3.12
C GLN A 21 5.77 -10.90 -1.97
N GLN A 22 4.88 -10.36 -1.15
CA GLN A 22 4.36 -11.03 0.03
C GLN A 22 2.87 -11.33 -0.14
N LYS A 23 2.41 -12.46 0.38
CA LYS A 23 0.98 -12.84 0.30
C LYS A 23 0.07 -11.77 0.90
N PHE A 24 0.54 -11.06 1.93
CA PHE A 24 -0.16 -9.96 2.56
C PHE A 24 0.78 -9.09 3.41
N LEU A 25 0.33 -7.88 3.71
CA LEU A 25 0.99 -6.92 4.59
C LEU A 25 0.13 -6.63 5.82
N THR A 26 0.76 -6.30 6.94
CA THR A 26 0.11 -5.72 8.12
C THR A 26 0.78 -4.38 8.42
N ILE A 27 0.10 -3.52 9.17
CA ILE A 27 0.65 -2.21 9.55
C ILE A 27 1.98 -2.38 10.28
N GLN A 28 2.05 -3.31 11.23
CA GLN A 28 3.28 -3.62 11.98
C GLN A 28 4.41 -4.03 11.03
N LYS A 29 4.13 -4.95 10.10
CA LYS A 29 5.14 -5.46 9.16
C LYS A 29 5.69 -4.35 8.26
N VAL A 30 4.85 -3.43 7.81
CA VAL A 30 5.28 -2.27 7.02
C VAL A 30 6.11 -1.30 7.86
N SER A 31 5.69 -1.07 9.11
CA SER A 31 6.43 -0.24 10.08
C SER A 31 7.85 -0.76 10.26
N ASP A 32 7.99 -2.06 10.49
CA ASP A 32 9.27 -2.71 10.76
C ASP A 32 10.16 -2.76 9.50
N LEU A 33 9.61 -3.16 8.35
CA LEU A 33 10.39 -3.31 7.11
C LEU A 33 10.87 -1.98 6.52
N LEU A 34 10.13 -0.89 6.76
CA LEU A 34 10.47 0.43 6.23
C LEU A 34 11.07 1.37 7.30
N GLU A 35 11.26 0.89 8.52
CA GLU A 35 11.77 1.66 9.66
C GLU A 35 11.03 3.00 9.84
N ILE A 36 9.70 2.95 9.73
CA ILE A 36 8.81 4.11 9.92
C ILE A 36 7.91 3.90 11.14
N SER A 37 7.30 4.97 11.65
CA SER A 37 6.34 4.85 12.74
C SER A 37 5.08 4.10 12.31
N TYR A 38 4.45 3.41 13.26
CA TYR A 38 3.18 2.70 13.04
C TYR A 38 2.09 3.63 12.47
N SER A 39 2.03 4.87 12.96
CA SER A 39 1.10 5.90 12.46
C SER A 39 1.36 6.28 11.00
N MET A 40 2.62 6.38 10.58
CA MET A 40 2.99 6.66 9.20
C MET A 40 2.66 5.47 8.30
N ALA A 41 2.99 4.25 8.73
CA ALA A 41 2.64 3.03 8.00
C ALA A 41 1.12 2.92 7.82
N THR A 42 0.35 3.23 8.87
CA THR A 42 -1.12 3.30 8.81
C THR A 42 -1.57 4.28 7.73
N GLY A 43 -1.11 5.54 7.79
CA GLY A 43 -1.51 6.58 6.83
C GLY A 43 -1.20 6.20 5.38
N LEU A 44 0.01 5.68 5.11
CA LEU A 44 0.44 5.29 3.77
C LEU A 44 -0.37 4.10 3.22
N LEU A 45 -0.66 3.10 4.06
CA LEU A 45 -1.49 1.97 3.65
C LEU A 45 -2.91 2.40 3.30
N TYR A 46 -3.52 3.30 4.07
CA TYR A 46 -4.85 3.83 3.78
C TYR A 46 -4.88 4.73 2.55
N GLU A 47 -3.84 5.53 2.31
CA GLU A 47 -3.70 6.28 1.06
C GLU A 47 -3.67 5.35 -0.15
N LEU A 48 -2.87 4.28 -0.10
CA LEU A 48 -2.80 3.28 -1.17
C LEU A 48 -4.12 2.53 -1.37
N VAL A 49 -4.92 2.36 -0.32
CA VAL A 49 -6.28 1.83 -0.43
C VAL A 49 -7.20 2.82 -1.13
N ASN A 50 -7.14 4.11 -0.77
CA ASN A 50 -7.92 5.16 -1.42
C ASN A 50 -7.52 5.36 -2.90
N GLU A 51 -6.24 5.13 -3.23
CA GLU A 51 -5.71 5.12 -4.60
C GLU A 51 -6.09 3.85 -5.38
N GLY A 52 -6.75 2.87 -4.75
CA GLY A 52 -7.18 1.62 -5.39
C GLY A 52 -6.05 0.63 -5.67
N LEU A 53 -4.86 0.84 -5.10
CA LEU A 53 -3.70 -0.03 -5.28
C LEU A 53 -3.67 -1.19 -4.29
N LEU A 54 -4.24 -0.98 -3.10
CA LEU A 54 -4.41 -2.00 -2.08
C LEU A 54 -5.89 -2.13 -1.70
N HIS A 55 -6.28 -3.29 -1.21
CA HIS A 55 -7.47 -3.43 -0.38
C HIS A 55 -7.06 -4.00 0.96
N PHE A 56 -7.92 -3.88 1.97
CA PHE A 56 -7.69 -4.51 3.25
C PHE A 56 -8.90 -5.33 3.69
N GLU A 57 -8.61 -6.36 4.47
CA GLU A 57 -9.57 -7.25 5.09
C GLU A 57 -9.23 -7.43 6.57
N TRP A 58 -10.22 -7.81 7.36
CA TRP A 58 -10.03 -8.17 8.76
C TRP A 58 -9.79 -9.67 8.88
N TYR A 59 -8.65 -10.05 9.45
CA TYR A 59 -8.37 -11.42 9.87
C TYR A 59 -8.25 -11.42 11.40
N GLY A 60 -9.35 -11.77 12.07
CA GLY A 60 -9.47 -11.63 13.52
C GLY A 60 -9.36 -10.17 13.95
N CYS A 61 -8.37 -9.85 14.79
CA CYS A 61 -8.08 -8.48 15.23
C CYS A 61 -7.07 -7.74 14.34
N ALA A 62 -6.52 -8.40 13.31
CA ALA A 62 -5.51 -7.81 12.44
C ALA A 62 -6.12 -7.31 11.12
N ARG A 63 -5.69 -6.11 10.69
CA ARG A 63 -5.95 -5.62 9.33
C ARG A 63 -4.84 -6.11 8.42
N VAL A 64 -5.25 -6.77 7.36
CA VAL A 64 -4.37 -7.39 6.38
C VAL A 64 -4.59 -6.69 5.05
N PHE A 65 -3.51 -6.23 4.43
CA PHE A 65 -3.51 -5.46 3.19
C PHE A 65 -2.94 -6.32 2.07
N THR A 66 -3.63 -6.33 0.94
CA THR A 66 -3.29 -7.13 -0.24
C THR A 66 -3.34 -6.25 -1.49
N PRO A 67 -2.48 -6.51 -2.49
CA PRO A 67 -2.53 -5.76 -3.73
C PRO A 67 -3.86 -6.00 -4.43
N VAL A 68 -4.47 -4.94 -4.96
CA VAL A 68 -5.61 -5.10 -5.85
C VAL A 68 -5.07 -5.68 -7.17
N PRO A 69 -5.50 -6.88 -7.60
CA PRO A 69 -5.12 -7.37 -8.91
C PRO A 69 -5.66 -6.37 -9.93
N ILE A 70 -4.77 -5.78 -10.73
CA ILE A 70 -5.16 -4.91 -11.84
C ILE A 70 -5.97 -5.81 -12.78
N LYS A 71 -7.31 -5.71 -12.72
CA LYS A 71 -8.15 -6.29 -13.76
C LYS A 71 -7.76 -5.57 -15.05
N ASN A 72 -7.27 -6.32 -16.03
CA ASN A 72 -6.93 -5.83 -17.36
C ASN A 72 -8.13 -5.22 -18.15
N GLU A 73 -9.24 -4.92 -17.48
CA GLU A 73 -10.45 -4.33 -18.07
C GLU A 73 -10.33 -2.81 -18.35
N GLN A 74 -9.17 -2.19 -18.10
CA GLN A 74 -8.93 -0.75 -18.35
C GLN A 74 -7.79 -0.46 -19.35
N ILE A 75 -7.28 -1.44 -20.08
CA ILE A 75 -6.25 -1.20 -21.12
C ILE A 75 -6.87 -0.89 -22.50
N GLU A 76 -8.19 -0.99 -22.65
CA GLU A 76 -8.85 -0.80 -23.95
C GLU A 76 -9.71 0.47 -24.07
N VAL A 77 -9.27 1.64 -23.60
CA VAL A 77 -9.81 2.90 -24.15
C VAL A 77 -8.79 4.03 -24.09
N ARG A 78 -8.01 4.18 -25.17
CA ARG A 78 -7.65 5.46 -25.82
C ARG A 78 -6.74 5.16 -27.01
N LYS A 79 -7.34 4.58 -28.06
CA LYS A 79 -6.96 4.97 -29.41
C LYS A 79 -7.85 6.15 -29.80
N GLN A 80 -7.26 7.34 -29.85
CA GLN A 80 -7.66 8.39 -30.77
C GLN A 80 -6.39 9.00 -31.32
#